data_AF-A0A8D4VP40-F1
#
_entry.id   AF-A0A8D4VP40-F1
#
_cell.length_a   1.000
_cell.length_b   1.000
_cell.length_c   1.000
_cell.angle_alpha   90.00
_cell.angle_beta   90.00
_cell.angle_gamma   90.00
#
_symmetry.space_group_name_H-M   'P 1'
#
loop_
_entity.id
_entity.type
_entity.pdbx_description
1 polymer ?
#
loop_
_entity_poly.entity_id
_entity_poly.type
_entity_poly.pdbx_seq_one_letter_code
_entity_poly.pdbx_strand_id
1 'polypeptide(L)'
;MNDNTLRADAALRFSPLHRLQWEEAQQKYVILYPEGMVELNPSAAEILKLCDGRNLDDLVATLEAQFDTTGLKGDVSEFLEVALANGWIQQNHD
;
A
#
# COMPACT_ATOMS: atom_id res chain seq x y z
N MET A 1 2.29 23.39 3.89
CA MET A 1 1.88 22.68 2.66
C MET A 1 2.62 21.36 2.73
N ASN A 2 1.94 20.31 3.15
CA ASN A 2 2.58 19.01 3.33
C ASN A 2 2.68 18.41 1.93
N ASP A 3 3.88 18.34 1.39
CA ASP A 3 4.18 17.68 0.13
C ASP A 3 4.00 16.18 0.36
N ASN A 4 2.75 15.71 0.32
CA ASN A 4 2.41 14.28 0.43
C ASN A 4 2.55 13.58 -0.94
N THR A 5 3.38 14.15 -1.82
CA THR A 5 3.62 13.61 -3.15
C THR A 5 4.33 12.27 -2.99
N LEU A 6 3.73 11.23 -3.55
CA LEU A 6 4.34 9.90 -3.58
C LEU A 6 5.64 9.96 -4.35
N ARG A 7 6.75 9.64 -3.68
CA ARG A 7 8.07 9.63 -4.30
C ARG A 7 8.38 8.21 -4.76
N ALA A 8 8.45 8.00 -6.08
CA ALA A 8 8.62 6.68 -6.67
C ALA A 8 9.91 5.96 -6.25
N ASP A 9 10.95 6.72 -5.89
CA ASP A 9 12.26 6.23 -5.42
C ASP A 9 12.29 5.95 -3.90
N ALA A 10 11.33 6.48 -3.14
CA ALA A 10 11.35 6.33 -1.69
C ALA A 10 10.95 4.91 -1.26
N ALA A 11 11.58 4.45 -0.17
CA ALA A 11 11.27 3.17 0.45
C ALA A 11 9.89 3.22 1.13
N LEU A 12 8.92 2.48 0.57
CA LEU A 12 7.57 2.35 1.10
C LEU A 12 7.54 1.29 2.19
N ARG A 13 7.20 1.69 3.41
CA ARG A 13 7.05 0.80 4.56
C ARG A 13 5.64 0.87 5.12
N PHE A 14 5.11 -0.27 5.52
CA PHE A 14 3.84 -0.31 6.23
C PHE A 14 3.97 0.33 7.63
N SER A 15 2.99 1.15 8.01
CA SER A 15 3.02 1.87 9.28
C SER A 15 2.82 0.92 10.46
N PRO A 16 3.66 0.97 11.51
CA PRO A 16 3.51 0.12 12.69
C PRO A 16 2.30 0.48 13.55
N LEU A 17 1.70 1.66 13.32
CA LEU A 17 0.48 2.12 13.99
C LEU A 17 -0.77 1.36 13.53
N HIS A 18 -0.69 0.71 12.38
CA HIS A 18 -1.81 0.04 11.74
C HIS A 18 -1.64 -1.47 11.81
N ARG A 19 -2.77 -2.19 11.88
CA ARG A 19 -2.76 -3.65 11.90
C ARG A 19 -3.53 -4.18 10.71
N LEU A 20 -2.81 -4.84 9.81
CA LEU A 20 -3.41 -5.62 8.73
C LEU A 20 -3.91 -6.95 9.32
N GLN A 21 -5.20 -7.23 9.17
CA GLN A 21 -5.84 -8.45 9.62
C GLN A 21 -6.60 -9.10 8.47
N TRP A 22 -6.56 -10.44 8.39
CA TRP A 22 -7.40 -11.20 7.47
C TRP A 22 -8.75 -11.49 8.12
N GLU A 23 -9.84 -11.20 7.41
CA GLU A 23 -11.19 -11.59 7.81
C GLU A 23 -11.69 -12.73 6.92
N GLU A 24 -11.88 -13.91 7.51
CA GLU A 24 -12.41 -15.09 6.82
C GLU A 24 -13.86 -14.92 6.37
N ALA A 25 -14.68 -14.21 7.16
CA ALA A 25 -16.10 -14.01 6.87
C ALA A 25 -16.36 -13.29 5.54
N GLN A 26 -15.43 -12.39 5.17
CA GLN A 26 -15.53 -11.57 3.96
C GLN A 26 -14.43 -11.92 2.93
N GLN A 27 -13.55 -12.86 3.27
CA GLN A 27 -12.37 -13.25 2.50
C GLN A 27 -11.55 -12.06 2.01
N LYS A 28 -11.30 -11.11 2.90
CA LYS A 28 -10.55 -9.89 2.58
C LYS A 28 -9.66 -9.47 3.73
N TYR A 29 -8.68 -8.64 3.40
CA TYR A 29 -7.86 -8.00 4.42
C TYR A 29 -8.51 -6.70 4.87
N VAL A 30 -8.36 -6.39 6.14
CA VAL A 30 -8.83 -5.14 6.75
C VAL A 30 -7.69 -4.50 7.52
N ILE A 31 -7.60 -3.17 7.47
CA ILE A 31 -6.72 -2.41 8.34
C ILE A 31 -7.52 -1.95 9.55
N LEU A 32 -7.04 -2.31 10.74
CA LEU A 32 -7.52 -1.77 12.00
C LEU A 32 -6.62 -0.62 12.43
N TYR A 33 -7.23 0.52 12.76
CA TYR A 33 -6.57 1.70 13.28
C TYR A 33 -7.50 2.37 14.32
N PRO A 34 -7.00 3.27 15.20
CA PRO A 34 -7.74 3.68 16.39
C PRO A 34 -9.06 4.41 16.11
N GLU A 35 -9.20 5.03 14.93
CA GLU A 35 -10.40 5.76 14.52
C GLU A 35 -11.42 4.89 13.76
N GLY A 36 -11.05 3.67 13.32
CA GLY A 36 -11.97 2.79 12.59
C GLY A 36 -11.34 1.55 11.96
N MET A 37 -12.06 0.98 11.00
CA MET A 37 -11.60 -0.12 10.16
C MET A 37 -11.74 0.25 8.69
N VAL A 38 -10.75 -0.10 7.89
CA VAL A 38 -10.82 0.05 6.44
C VAL A 38 -10.73 -1.32 5.80
N GLU A 39 -11.66 -1.59 4.90
CA GLU A 39 -11.70 -2.80 4.12
C GLU A 39 -10.79 -2.65 2.90
N LEU A 40 -9.83 -3.57 2.76
CA LEU A 40 -8.93 -3.59 1.61
C LEU A 40 -9.40 -4.62 0.61
N ASN A 41 -9.28 -4.25 -0.66
CA ASN A 41 -9.38 -5.19 -1.76
C ASN A 41 -8.18 -6.16 -1.73
N PRO A 42 -8.32 -7.38 -2.28
CA PRO A 42 -7.22 -8.33 -2.35
C PRO A 42 -5.97 -7.73 -3.02
N SER A 43 -6.12 -6.97 -4.11
CA SER A 43 -5.00 -6.28 -4.76
C SER A 43 -4.32 -5.25 -3.84
N ALA A 44 -5.11 -4.49 -3.07
CA ALA A 44 -4.61 -3.50 -2.11
C ALA A 44 -3.83 -4.15 -0.97
N ALA A 45 -4.30 -5.29 -0.47
CA ALA A 45 -3.58 -6.06 0.54
C ALA A 45 -2.24 -6.59 0.01
N GLU A 46 -2.19 -7.07 -1.23
CA GLU A 46 -0.95 -7.52 -1.86
C GLU A 46 0.03 -6.36 -2.03
N ILE A 47 -0.43 -5.18 -2.47
CA ILE A 47 0.40 -3.97 -2.52
C ILE A 47 1.02 -3.69 -1.15
N LEU A 48 0.22 -3.67 -0.09
CA LEU A 48 0.70 -3.36 1.26
C LEU A 48 1.65 -4.41 1.83
N LYS A 49 1.45 -5.70 1.50
CA LYS A 49 2.37 -6.77 1.88
C LYS A 49 3.73 -6.64 1.20
N LEU A 50 3.78 -6.07 0.00
CA LEU A 50 5.02 -5.81 -0.73
C LEU A 50 5.75 -4.55 -0.24
N CYS A 51 5.10 -3.71 0.57
CA CYS A 51 5.68 -2.52 1.20
C CYS A 51 6.63 -2.88 2.38
N ASP A 52 7.75 -3.51 2.07
CA ASP A 52 8.80 -3.90 3.04
C ASP A 52 9.98 -2.88 3.10
N GLY A 53 9.86 -1.75 2.41
CA GLY A 53 10.94 -0.79 2.16
C GLY A 53 11.41 -0.76 0.71
N ARG A 54 10.61 -1.30 -0.20
CA ARG A 54 10.82 -1.26 -1.64
C ARG A 54 10.31 0.05 -2.22
N ASN A 55 10.80 0.41 -3.39
CA ASN A 55 10.34 1.59 -4.12
C ASN A 55 9.10 1.26 -4.98
N LEU A 56 8.44 2.30 -5.52
CA LEU A 56 7.21 2.13 -6.30
C LEU A 56 7.44 1.25 -7.54
N ASP A 57 8.56 1.44 -8.23
CA ASP A 57 8.84 0.78 -9.50
C ASP A 57 9.04 -0.74 -9.34
N ASP A 58 9.79 -1.14 -8.30
CA ASP A 58 10.00 -2.56 -7.94
C ASP A 58 8.71 -3.23 -7.49
N LEU A 59 7.89 -2.52 -6.71
CA LEU A 59 6.58 -2.98 -6.26
C LEU A 59 5.62 -3.18 -7.44
N VAL A 60 5.55 -2.21 -8.36
CA VAL A 60 4.71 -2.31 -9.57
C VAL A 60 5.18 -3.46 -10.45
N ALA A 61 6.48 -3.59 -10.72
CA ALA A 61 7.01 -4.68 -11.53
C ALA A 61 6.69 -6.06 -10.92
N THR A 62 6.78 -6.18 -9.60
CA THR A 62 6.43 -7.40 -8.86
C THR A 62 4.93 -7.71 -8.96
N LEU A 63 4.07 -6.70 -8.86
CA LEU A 63 2.62 -6.85 -8.98
C LEU A 63 2.21 -7.22 -10.40
N GLU A 64 2.74 -6.52 -11.41
CA GLU A 64 2.48 -6.82 -12.81
C GLU A 64 2.83 -8.28 -13.16
N ALA A 65 3.95 -8.77 -12.65
CA ALA A 65 4.35 -10.18 -12.80
C ALA A 65 3.44 -11.16 -12.03
N GLN A 66 2.98 -10.83 -10.82
CA GLN A 66 2.11 -11.71 -10.03
C GLN A 66 0.68 -11.78 -10.55
N PHE A 67 0.16 -10.65 -11.02
CA PHE A 67 -1.21 -10.52 -11.52
C PHE A 67 -1.32 -10.74 -13.04
N ASP A 68 -0.21 -11.05 -13.71
CA ASP A 68 -0.10 -11.22 -15.17
C ASP A 68 -0.77 -10.07 -15.94
N THR A 69 -0.50 -8.85 -15.50
CA THR A 69 -1.15 -7.64 -16.01
C THR A 69 -0.13 -6.52 -16.15
N THR A 70 -0.46 -5.48 -16.93
CA THR A 70 0.43 -4.34 -17.18
C THR A 70 -0.34 -3.02 -17.09
N GLY A 71 0.37 -1.94 -16.79
CA GLY A 71 -0.22 -0.62 -16.59
C GLY A 71 -0.69 -0.37 -15.16
N LEU A 72 -0.34 -1.21 -14.20
CA LEU A 72 -0.74 -1.03 -12.80
C LEU A 72 -0.08 0.18 -12.13
N LYS A 73 0.97 0.74 -12.72
CA LYS A 73 1.72 1.87 -12.15
C LYS A 73 0.82 3.02 -11.71
N GLY A 74 -0.17 3.38 -12.53
CA GLY A 74 -1.14 4.45 -12.24
C GLY A 74 -2.00 4.11 -11.03
N ASP A 75 -2.74 3.01 -11.11
CA ASP A 75 -3.62 2.53 -10.04
C ASP A 75 -2.88 2.33 -8.70
N VAL A 76 -1.67 1.76 -8.76
CA VAL A 76 -0.81 1.55 -7.60
C VAL A 76 -0.34 2.88 -7.03
N SER A 77 0.07 3.83 -7.88
CA SER A 77 0.49 5.16 -7.41
C SER A 77 -0.65 5.92 -6.72
N GLU A 78 -1.84 5.95 -7.32
CA GLU A 78 -3.01 6.58 -6.70
C GLU A 78 -3.38 5.90 -5.37
N PHE A 79 -3.34 4.57 -5.33
CA PHE A 79 -3.60 3.82 -4.11
C PHE A 79 -2.58 4.14 -3.00
N LEU A 80 -1.29 4.21 -3.34
CA LEU A 80 -0.23 4.53 -2.39
C LEU A 80 -0.31 5.98 -1.90
N GLU A 81 -0.71 6.93 -2.74
CA GLU A 81 -0.99 8.31 -2.31
C GLU A 81 -2.11 8.36 -1.29
N VAL A 82 -3.20 7.63 -1.52
CA VAL A 82 -4.31 7.50 -0.56
C VAL A 82 -3.81 6.82 0.72
N ALA A 83 -3.03 5.75 0.61
CA ALA A 83 -2.48 5.03 1.75
C ALA A 83 -1.52 5.91 2.58
N LEU A 84 -0.70 6.74 1.94
CA LEU A 84 0.15 7.73 2.60
C LEU A 84 -0.69 8.81 3.29
N ALA A 85 -1.70 9.35 2.61
CA ALA A 85 -2.58 10.39 3.14
C ALA A 85 -3.38 9.89 4.36
N ASN A 86 -3.79 8.61 4.36
CA ASN A 86 -4.41 7.95 5.49
C ASN A 86 -3.39 7.46 6.55
N GLY A 87 -2.09 7.60 6.28
CA GLY A 87 -1.00 7.16 7.15
C GLY A 87 -0.82 5.64 7.23
N TRP A 88 -1.47 4.85 6.37
CA TRP A 88 -1.34 3.38 6.30
C TRP A 88 0.09 2.93 6.04
N ILE A 89 0.80 3.70 5.23
CA ILE A 89 2.20 3.49 4.90
C ILE A 89 2.97 4.78 5.13
N GLN A 90 4.29 4.67 5.19
CA GLN A 90 5.21 5.78 5.26
C GLN A 90 6.32 5.60 4.23
N GLN A 91 6.70 6.72 3.62
CA GLN A 91 7.89 6.79 2.77
C GLN A 91 9.03 7.40 3.58
N ASN A 92 10.11 6.65 3.76
CA ASN A 92 11.31 7.19 4.40
C ASN A 92 12.17 7.89 3.33
N HIS A 93 12.57 9.12 3.63
CA HIS A 93 13.65 9.80 2.91
C HIS A 93 14.92 9.58 3.73
N ASP A 94 15.79 8.67 3.28
CA ASP A 94 17.17 8.61 3.79
C ASP A 94 17.94 9.87 3.34
#